data_AF-A0A3R7JPN2-F1
#
_entry.id   AF-A0A3R7JPN2-F1
#
_cell.length_a   1.000
_cell.length_b   1.000
_cell.length_c   1.000
_cell.angle_alpha   90.00
_cell.angle_beta   90.00
_cell.angle_gamma   90.00
#
_symmetry.space_group_name_H-M   'P 1'
#
loop_
_entity.id
_entity.type
_entity.pdbx_description
1 polymer ?
#
loop_
_entity_poly.entity_id
_entity_poly.type
_entity_poly.pdbx_seq_one_letter_code
_entity_poly.pdbx_strand_id
1 'polypeptide(L)'
;MAPKECVFCMNTTSSLSVEKQAVATGRLDRLAGPHFPPVFIVKLVEVVKAVGASQGAADLISEHAKTLKKHLVLVIDTKRFILSHLLAPHRLEAGRLMGRAVASVEGADVATKLGCGRPMGPFALAGSIGINALEFSADAQRKEEPEHL
;
A
#
# COMPACT_ATOMS: atom_id res chain seq x y z
N MET A 1 23.18 18.43 4.91
CA MET A 1 22.07 18.22 5.87
C MET A 1 20.88 19.05 5.45
N ALA A 2 19.65 18.55 5.63
CA ALA A 2 18.43 19.29 5.31
C ALA A 2 18.08 20.34 6.40
N PRO A 3 17.43 21.46 6.06
CA PRO A 3 16.96 22.47 7.00
C PRO A 3 16.06 21.89 8.11
N LYS A 4 15.91 22.59 9.25
CA LYS A 4 15.16 22.06 10.42
C LYS A 4 13.67 21.89 10.12
N GLU A 5 13.15 22.79 9.31
CA GLU A 5 11.76 22.89 8.86
C GLU A 5 11.40 21.90 7.75
N CYS A 6 12.41 21.28 7.11
CA CYS A 6 12.21 20.33 6.02
C CYS A 6 11.41 19.10 6.49
N VAL A 7 10.33 18.78 5.78
CA VAL A 7 9.55 17.56 5.94
C VAL A 7 10.10 16.49 5.01
N PHE A 8 10.36 15.31 5.55
CA PHE A 8 10.78 14.12 4.82
C PHE A 8 9.57 13.31 4.36
N CYS A 9 9.65 12.81 3.13
CA CYS A 9 8.68 11.89 2.56
C CYS A 9 9.35 10.57 2.20
N MET A 10 8.65 9.47 2.39
CA MET A 10 9.02 8.17 1.83
C MET A 10 7.83 7.50 1.14
N ASN A 11 8.07 6.96 -0.05
CA ASN A 11 7.07 6.38 -0.92
C ASN A 11 7.08 4.84 -0.98
N THR A 12 8.05 4.19 -0.33
CA THR A 12 8.24 2.72 -0.30
C THR A 12 7.59 2.04 0.92
N THR A 13 6.64 2.71 1.56
CA THR A 13 6.26 2.47 2.96
C THR A 13 5.31 1.29 3.20
N SER A 14 4.74 0.63 2.18
CA SER A 14 3.80 -0.47 2.42
C SER A 14 4.40 -1.69 3.15
N SER A 15 5.73 -1.81 3.16
CA SER A 15 6.48 -2.92 3.79
C SER A 15 7.34 -2.51 4.99
N LEU A 16 7.49 -1.21 5.27
CA LEU A 16 8.39 -0.69 6.32
C LEU A 16 7.66 0.35 7.18
N SER A 17 7.88 0.28 8.50
CA SER A 17 7.26 1.22 9.45
C SER A 17 7.79 2.64 9.25
N VAL A 18 6.86 3.57 9.08
CA VAL A 18 7.12 5.01 9.01
C VAL A 18 7.69 5.52 10.33
N GLU A 19 7.22 5.00 11.46
CA GLU A 19 7.71 5.34 12.79
C GLU A 19 9.17 4.96 12.98
N LYS A 20 9.57 3.72 12.68
CA LYS A 20 10.97 3.29 12.79
C LYS A 20 11.91 4.16 11.96
N GLN A 21 11.45 4.54 10.76
CA GLN A 21 12.21 5.41 9.88
C GLN A 21 12.28 6.84 10.41
N ALA A 22 11.17 7.39 10.92
CA ALA A 22 11.12 8.71 11.51
C ALA A 22 12.06 8.84 12.72
N VAL A 23 12.12 7.80 13.58
CA VAL A 23 13.07 7.71 14.70
C VAL A 23 14.52 7.76 14.20
N ALA A 24 14.85 7.04 13.13
CA ALA A 24 16.20 7.03 12.56
C ALA A 24 16.65 8.40 12.02
N THR A 25 15.72 9.29 11.67
CA THR A 25 16.06 10.67 11.25
C THR A 25 16.38 11.61 12.42
N GLY A 26 16.07 11.20 13.66
CA GLY A 26 16.13 12.08 14.85
C GLY A 26 15.07 13.19 14.86
N ARG A 27 14.09 13.17 13.94
CA ARG A 27 13.04 14.19 13.78
C ARG A 27 11.67 13.53 13.57
N LEU A 28 11.15 12.90 14.63
CA LEU A 28 9.91 12.11 14.60
C LEU A 28 8.71 12.88 14.01
N ASP A 29 8.62 14.18 14.27
CA ASP A 29 7.55 15.08 13.81
C ASP A 29 7.71 15.56 12.36
N ARG A 30 8.77 15.18 11.66
CA ARG A 30 9.13 15.69 10.32
C ARG A 30 9.09 14.64 9.23
N LEU A 31 8.49 13.48 9.45
CA LEU A 31 8.41 12.43 8.45
C LEU A 31 6.97 11.97 8.25
N ALA A 32 6.55 11.92 6.99
CA ALA A 32 5.28 11.31 6.58
C ALA A 32 5.53 10.30 5.45
N GLY A 33 4.71 9.25 5.40
CA GLY A 33 4.82 8.20 4.39
C GLY A 33 3.68 8.28 3.38
N PRO A 34 3.73 9.14 2.35
CA PRO A 34 2.73 9.11 1.29
C PRO A 34 2.93 7.85 0.43
N HIS A 35 2.00 6.92 0.53
CA HIS A 35 1.94 5.73 -0.31
C HIS A 35 1.07 6.01 -1.54
N PHE A 36 1.67 5.79 -2.71
CA PHE A 36 1.03 5.88 -4.00
C PHE A 36 0.89 4.48 -4.59
N PRO A 37 -0.26 3.80 -4.40
CA PRO A 37 -0.52 2.57 -5.12
C PRO A 37 -0.53 2.86 -6.63
N PRO A 38 -0.39 1.84 -7.51
CA PRO A 38 -0.09 1.99 -8.93
C PRO A 38 -0.76 3.21 -9.58
N VAL A 39 0.04 4.26 -9.82
CA VAL A 39 -0.41 5.65 -9.98
C VAL A 39 -1.34 5.84 -11.18
N PHE A 40 -1.17 5.00 -12.21
CA PHE A 40 -1.94 5.02 -13.46
C PHE A 40 -3.33 4.39 -13.33
N ILE A 41 -3.58 3.62 -12.27
CA ILE A 41 -4.81 2.83 -12.10
C ILE A 41 -5.69 3.43 -11.00
N VAL A 42 -5.09 4.05 -9.97
CA VAL A 42 -5.82 4.56 -8.80
C VAL A 42 -5.64 6.06 -8.59
N LYS A 43 -6.77 6.74 -8.33
CA LYS A 43 -6.81 8.14 -7.87
C LYS A 43 -6.76 8.22 -6.35
N LEU A 44 -5.79 7.52 -5.74
CA LEU A 44 -5.66 7.38 -4.29
C LEU A 44 -4.23 7.72 -3.84
N VAL A 45 -4.13 8.38 -2.69
CA VAL A 45 -2.91 8.50 -1.88
C VAL A 45 -3.25 8.12 -0.44
N GLU A 46 -2.52 7.17 0.11
CA GLU A 46 -2.59 6.84 1.54
C GLU A 46 -1.47 7.61 2.24
N VAL A 47 -1.81 8.62 3.04
CA VAL A 47 -0.82 9.42 3.79
C VAL A 47 -0.68 8.82 5.18
N VAL A 48 0.51 8.27 5.43
CA VAL A 48 0.80 7.51 6.64
C VAL A 48 1.50 8.38 7.66
N LYS A 49 0.96 8.38 8.89
CA LYS A 49 1.51 9.11 10.04
C LYS A 49 2.11 8.13 11.05
N ALA A 50 3.34 8.39 11.48
CA ALA A 50 3.93 7.69 12.62
C ALA A 50 3.08 7.88 13.89
N VAL A 51 2.95 6.82 14.69
CA VAL A 51 2.07 6.80 15.87
C VAL A 51 2.45 7.92 16.86
N GLY A 52 3.74 8.02 17.21
CA GLY A 52 4.26 9.05 18.11
C GLY A 52 4.48 10.45 17.51
N ALA A 53 4.22 10.66 16.21
CA ALA A 53 4.47 11.94 15.55
C ALA A 53 3.28 12.91 15.65
N SER A 54 3.59 14.21 15.70
CA SER A 54 2.59 15.27 15.56
C SER A 54 1.99 15.26 14.15
N GLN A 55 0.80 15.83 14.01
CA GLN A 55 0.05 15.81 12.76
C GLN A 55 0.66 16.71 11.66
N GLY A 56 1.53 17.67 12.03
CA GLY A 56 2.00 18.73 11.13
C GLY A 56 2.66 18.25 9.82
N ALA A 57 3.50 17.22 9.87
CA ALA A 57 4.09 16.66 8.64
C ALA A 57 3.03 15.97 7.76
N ALA A 58 2.14 15.17 8.37
CA ALA A 58 1.08 14.49 7.63
C ALA A 58 0.07 15.48 7.03
N ASP A 59 -0.24 16.59 7.70
CA ASP A 59 -1.13 17.64 7.20
C ASP A 59 -0.50 18.38 6.02
N LEU A 60 0.78 18.75 6.12
CA LEU A 60 1.49 19.43 5.04
C LEU A 60 1.56 18.55 3.78
N ILE A 61 1.84 17.26 3.96
CA ILE A 61 1.81 16.29 2.85
C ILE A 61 0.39 16.07 2.34
N SER A 62 -0.62 16.13 3.20
CA SER A 62 -2.00 16.00 2.79
C SER A 62 -2.46 17.19 1.93
N GLU A 63 -2.11 18.41 2.32
CA GLU A 63 -2.36 19.61 1.52
C GLU A 63 -1.63 19.54 0.17
N HIS A 64 -0.38 19.10 0.16
CA HIS A 64 0.35 18.89 -1.09
C HIS A 64 -0.33 17.84 -1.97
N ALA A 65 -0.75 16.70 -1.40
CA ALA A 65 -1.40 15.62 -2.14
C ALA A 65 -2.77 16.04 -2.73
N LYS A 66 -3.51 16.95 -2.08
CA LYS A 66 -4.75 17.52 -2.64
C LYS A 66 -4.52 18.22 -3.99
N THR A 67 -3.34 18.82 -4.20
CA THR A 67 -2.99 19.46 -5.48
C THR A 67 -2.86 18.46 -6.64
N LEU A 68 -2.64 17.18 -6.32
CA LEU A 68 -2.45 16.10 -7.31
C LEU A 68 -3.77 15.57 -7.90
N LYS A 69 -4.92 16.14 -7.52
CA LYS A 69 -6.27 15.68 -7.93
C LYS A 69 -6.50 14.19 -7.63
N LYS A 70 -5.92 13.70 -6.54
CA LYS A 70 -6.12 12.35 -6.00
C LYS A 70 -6.93 12.41 -4.71
N HIS A 71 -7.67 11.35 -4.40
CA HIS A 71 -8.33 11.19 -3.11
C HIS A 71 -7.29 10.84 -2.05
N LEU A 72 -7.40 11.50 -0.91
CA LEU A 72 -6.49 11.31 0.21
C LEU A 72 -7.17 10.51 1.31
N VAL A 73 -6.45 9.53 1.83
CA VAL A 73 -6.84 8.77 3.01
C VAL A 73 -5.70 8.85 4.03
N LEU A 74 -6.01 9.30 5.24
CA LEU A 74 -5.06 9.28 6.35
C LEU A 74 -4.99 7.87 6.94
N VAL A 75 -3.79 7.38 7.15
CA VAL A 75 -3.54 6.04 7.66
C VAL A 75 -2.59 6.12 8.86
N ILE A 76 -2.92 5.40 9.93
CA ILE A 76 -2.02 5.22 11.06
C ILE A 76 -0.92 4.25 10.61
N ASP A 77 0.33 4.46 11.03
CA ASP A 77 1.44 3.55 10.67
C ASP A 77 1.14 2.11 11.10
N THR A 78 0.71 1.31 10.13
CA THR A 78 0.45 -0.12 10.23
C THR A 78 1.06 -0.79 9.01
N LYS A 79 1.34 -2.09 9.11
CA LYS A 79 1.85 -2.83 7.97
C LYS A 79 0.80 -2.91 6.88
N ARG A 80 1.21 -2.69 5.63
CA ARG A 80 0.37 -2.81 4.42
C ARG A 80 -0.81 -1.84 4.33
N PHE A 81 -0.88 -0.82 5.19
CA PHE A 81 -1.90 0.25 5.16
C PHE A 81 -3.32 -0.29 4.94
N ILE A 82 -4.17 0.36 4.13
CA ILE A 82 -5.55 -0.10 3.93
C ILE A 82 -5.62 -0.93 2.65
N LEU A 83 -5.24 -0.34 1.51
CA LEU A 83 -5.43 -0.99 0.21
C LEU A 83 -4.57 -2.26 0.07
N SER A 84 -3.28 -2.18 0.42
CA SER A 84 -2.40 -3.36 0.28
C SER A 84 -2.79 -4.48 1.25
N HIS A 85 -3.33 -4.13 2.43
CA HIS A 85 -3.85 -5.07 3.41
C HIS A 85 -5.09 -5.81 2.89
N LEU A 86 -6.02 -5.11 2.23
CA LEU A 86 -7.21 -5.72 1.63
C LEU A 86 -6.91 -6.54 0.36
N LEU A 87 -5.91 -6.13 -0.43
CA LEU A 87 -5.56 -6.81 -1.68
C LEU A 87 -4.75 -8.10 -1.46
N ALA A 88 -4.05 -8.25 -0.34
CA ALA A 88 -3.26 -9.45 -0.08
C ALA A 88 -4.14 -10.73 0.03
N PRO A 89 -5.17 -10.81 0.91
CA PRO A 89 -6.06 -11.97 0.97
C PRO A 89 -6.82 -12.21 -0.34
N HIS A 90 -7.26 -11.14 -1.01
CA HIS A 90 -7.96 -11.27 -2.29
C HIS A 90 -7.11 -11.97 -3.35
N ARG A 91 -5.82 -11.62 -3.46
CA ARG A 91 -4.90 -12.26 -4.42
C ARG A 91 -4.60 -13.70 -4.02
N LEU A 92 -4.43 -13.97 -2.73
CA LEU A 92 -4.22 -15.31 -2.23
C LEU A 92 -5.39 -16.22 -2.58
N GLU A 93 -6.62 -15.76 -2.35
CA GLU A 93 -7.83 -16.55 -2.65
C GLU A 93 -8.00 -16.77 -4.16
N ALA A 94 -7.68 -15.77 -4.99
CA ALA A 94 -7.62 -15.94 -6.44
C ALA A 94 -6.67 -17.08 -6.82
N GLY A 95 -5.47 -17.13 -6.23
CA GLY A 95 -4.51 -18.24 -6.44
C GLY A 95 -5.05 -19.59 -5.97
N ARG A 96 -5.73 -19.64 -4.82
CA ARG A 96 -6.36 -20.87 -4.30
C ARG A 96 -7.46 -21.40 -5.24
N LEU A 97 -8.24 -20.51 -5.85
CA LEU A 97 -9.26 -20.90 -6.84
C LEU A 97 -8.65 -21.57 -8.07
N MET A 98 -7.46 -21.13 -8.52
CA MET A 98 -6.72 -21.79 -9.60
C MET A 98 -6.23 -23.17 -9.16
N GLY A 99 -5.69 -23.27 -7.94
CA GLY A 99 -5.25 -24.56 -7.37
C GLY A 99 -6.39 -25.58 -7.22
N ARG A 100 -7.63 -25.11 -7.01
CA ARG A 100 -8.85 -25.94 -6.96
C ARG A 100 -9.52 -26.15 -8.33
N ALA A 101 -8.91 -25.65 -9.41
CA ALA A 101 -9.47 -25.70 -10.78
C ALA A 101 -10.90 -25.15 -10.90
N VAL A 102 -11.26 -24.14 -10.09
CA VAL A 102 -12.61 -23.55 -10.08
C VAL A 102 -12.87 -22.65 -11.29
N ALA A 103 -11.82 -22.00 -11.79
CA ALA A 103 -11.89 -21.12 -12.96
C ALA A 103 -10.53 -21.06 -13.67
N SER A 104 -10.51 -20.57 -14.92
CA SER A 104 -9.27 -20.16 -15.57
C SER A 104 -8.81 -18.78 -15.07
N VAL A 105 -7.55 -18.43 -15.34
CA VAL A 105 -6.97 -17.12 -15.01
C VAL A 105 -7.80 -15.99 -15.64
N GLU A 106 -8.15 -16.14 -16.92
CA GLU A 106 -8.95 -15.18 -17.68
C GLU A 106 -10.36 -15.07 -17.11
N GLY A 107 -10.98 -16.21 -16.75
CA GLY A 107 -12.30 -16.24 -16.14
C GLY A 107 -12.35 -15.51 -14.81
N ALA A 108 -11.36 -15.73 -13.93
CA ALA A 108 -11.25 -15.04 -12.66
C ALA A 108 -10.99 -13.53 -12.83
N ASP A 109 -10.19 -13.15 -13.82
CA ASP A 109 -9.93 -11.74 -14.14
C ASP A 109 -11.18 -11.02 -14.64
N VAL A 110 -11.92 -11.64 -15.57
CA VAL A 110 -13.18 -11.10 -16.09
C VAL A 110 -14.23 -11.01 -14.98
N ALA A 111 -14.39 -12.06 -14.17
CA ALA A 111 -15.35 -12.10 -13.08
C ALA A 111 -15.07 -10.99 -12.04
N THR A 112 -13.80 -10.80 -11.66
CA THR A 112 -13.44 -9.75 -10.70
C THR A 112 -13.57 -8.36 -11.30
N LYS A 113 -13.17 -8.17 -12.56
CA LYS A 113 -13.27 -6.89 -13.26
C LYS A 113 -14.72 -6.43 -13.36
N LEU A 114 -15.61 -7.29 -13.86
CA LEU A 114 -17.02 -6.95 -14.08
C LEU A 114 -17.83 -7.00 -12.78
N GLY A 115 -17.63 -8.02 -11.94
CA GLY A 115 -18.40 -8.22 -10.71
C GLY A 115 -18.03 -7.24 -9.60
N CYS A 116 -16.76 -6.86 -9.47
CA CYS A 116 -16.31 -5.89 -8.46
C CYS A 116 -16.13 -4.47 -9.00
N GLY A 117 -16.45 -4.22 -10.27
CA GLY A 117 -16.29 -2.90 -10.90
C GLY A 117 -14.85 -2.40 -10.95
N ARG A 118 -13.88 -3.32 -11.02
CA ARG A 118 -12.44 -2.99 -10.99
C ARG A 118 -11.91 -2.74 -12.40
N PRO A 119 -10.89 -1.89 -12.57
CA PRO A 119 -10.27 -1.68 -13.88
C PRO A 119 -9.55 -2.94 -14.40
N MET A 120 -9.05 -3.78 -13.50
CA MET A 120 -8.33 -5.02 -13.81
C MET A 120 -8.64 -6.13 -12.81
N GLY A 121 -8.53 -7.37 -13.28
CA GLY A 121 -8.62 -8.57 -12.45
C GLY A 121 -7.36 -8.82 -11.60
N PRO A 122 -7.41 -9.77 -10.65
CA PRO A 122 -6.32 -10.07 -9.73
C PRO A 122 -5.02 -10.48 -10.42
N PHE A 123 -5.07 -11.25 -11.51
CA PHE A 123 -3.88 -11.78 -12.18
C PHE A 123 -3.27 -10.76 -13.15
N ALA A 124 -4.09 -10.05 -13.93
CA ALA A 124 -3.62 -8.91 -14.71
C ALA A 124 -2.98 -7.84 -13.82
N LEU A 125 -3.59 -7.53 -12.66
CA LEU A 125 -3.00 -6.64 -11.67
C LEU A 125 -1.67 -7.19 -11.15
N ALA A 126 -1.61 -8.49 -10.84
CA ALA A 126 -0.38 -9.10 -10.35
C ALA A 126 0.76 -9.04 -11.37
N GLY A 127 0.46 -9.30 -12.65
CA GLY A 127 1.42 -9.15 -13.75
C GLY A 127 1.93 -7.71 -13.90
N SER A 128 1.07 -6.71 -13.72
CA SER A 128 1.45 -5.29 -13.81
C SER A 128 2.36 -4.81 -12.67
N ILE A 129 2.24 -5.40 -11.48
CA ILE A 129 3.08 -5.08 -10.32
C ILE A 129 4.40 -5.87 -10.37
N GLY A 130 4.38 -7.06 -10.97
CA GLY A 130 5.51 -7.98 -11.04
C GLY A 130 5.43 -9.05 -9.94
N ILE A 131 5.39 -10.31 -10.36
CA ILE A 131 5.17 -11.47 -9.48
C ILE A 131 6.21 -11.53 -8.35
N ASN A 132 7.48 -11.26 -8.64
CA ASN A 132 8.57 -11.27 -7.66
C ASN A 132 8.34 -10.27 -6.51
N ALA A 133 7.79 -9.08 -6.80
CA ALA A 133 7.50 -8.08 -5.77
C ALA A 133 6.34 -8.54 -4.87
N LEU A 134 5.39 -9.29 -5.42
CA LEU A 134 4.28 -9.86 -4.67
C LEU A 134 4.72 -11.03 -3.80
N GLU A 135 5.60 -11.88 -4.32
CA GLU A 135 6.18 -12.99 -3.58
C GLU A 135 6.99 -12.47 -2.39
N PHE A 136 7.85 -11.47 -2.60
CA PHE A 136 8.59 -10.81 -1.51
C PHE A 136 7.64 -10.27 -0.42
N SER A 137 6.55 -9.61 -0.84
CA SER A 137 5.55 -9.08 0.09
C SER A 137 4.79 -10.18 0.84
N ALA A 138 4.49 -11.29 0.17
CA ALA A 138 3.78 -12.43 0.76
C ALA A 138 4.67 -13.20 1.75
N ASP A 139 5.97 -13.34 1.46
CA ASP A 139 6.92 -13.97 2.36
C ASP A 139 7.22 -13.12 3.58
N ALA A 140 7.32 -11.80 3.40
CA ALA A 140 7.37 -10.87 4.53
C ALA A 140 6.13 -11.02 5.42
N GLN A 141 4.94 -11.13 4.83
CA GLN A 141 3.70 -11.37 5.57
C GLN A 141 3.72 -12.71 6.33
N ARG A 142 4.13 -13.83 5.69
CA ARG A 142 4.20 -15.15 6.33
C ARG A 142 5.05 -15.17 7.59
N LYS A 143 6.17 -14.45 7.57
CA LYS A 143 7.10 -14.39 8.70
C LYS A 143 6.55 -13.59 9.87
N GLU A 144 5.65 -12.64 9.61
CA GLU A 144 5.22 -11.66 10.59
C GLU A 144 3.81 -11.92 11.13
N GLU A 145 2.93 -12.53 10.34
CA GLU A 145 1.54 -12.85 10.69
C GLU A 145 1.18 -14.26 10.21
N PRO A 146 1.74 -15.31 10.85
CA PRO A 146 1.52 -16.69 10.42
C PRO A 146 0.06 -17.14 10.54
N GLU A 147 -0.73 -16.56 11.45
CA GLU A 147 -2.15 -16.87 11.63
C GLU A 147 -3.10 -16.37 10.54
N HIS A 148 -2.64 -15.55 9.59
CA HIS A 148 -3.51 -14.91 8.57
C HIS A 148 -3.32 -15.48 7.15
N LEU A 149 -2.71 -16.66 7.05
CA LEU A 149 -2.50 -17.38 5.80
C LEU A 149 -2.96 -18.83 5.89
#